data_AF-A0A1H4I0V6-F1
#
_entry.id   AF-A0A1H4I0V6-F1
#
_cell.length_a   1.000
_cell.length_b   1.000
_cell.length_c   1.000
_cell.angle_alpha   90.00
_cell.angle_beta   90.00
_cell.angle_gamma   90.00
#
_symmetry.space_group_name_H-M   'P 1'
#
loop_
_entity.id
_entity.type
_entity.pdbx_description
1 polymer ?
#
loop_
_entity_poly.entity_id
_entity_poly.type
_entity_poly.pdbx_seq_one_letter_code
_entity_poly.pdbx_strand_id
1 'polypeptide(L)'
;MDNLSDVFMSGVAIIMLLVMFCFAFMCFYMMIVNIIDKFKPASKLMSCESCERTISTNAYVCPHCGQHYGNSSAFSSITVCFFCGCVFLFIGLAGVSLILEEYGYDLLNLIKKLFN
;
A
#
# COMPACT_ATOMS: atom_id res chain seq x y z
N MET A 1 -11.15 33.06 17.58
CA MET A 1 -11.14 31.59 17.73
C MET A 1 -10.65 30.91 16.45
N ASP A 2 -10.44 31.69 15.40
CA ASP A 2 -10.13 31.25 14.03
C ASP A 2 -8.70 30.69 13.93
N ASN A 3 -7.74 31.32 14.61
CA ASN A 3 -6.36 30.83 14.64
C ASN A 3 -6.18 29.44 15.30
N LEU A 4 -7.08 29.04 16.23
CA LEU A 4 -6.98 27.73 16.89
C LEU A 4 -7.58 26.62 16.02
N SER A 5 -8.70 26.91 15.34
CA SER A 5 -9.27 25.97 14.37
C SER A 5 -8.35 25.75 13.18
N ASP A 6 -7.69 26.80 12.68
CA ASP A 6 -6.83 26.69 11.50
C ASP A 6 -5.55 25.90 11.80
N VAL A 7 -4.93 26.12 12.97
CA VAL A 7 -3.78 25.33 13.43
C VAL A 7 -4.17 23.87 13.71
N PHE A 8 -5.38 23.63 14.22
CA PHE A 8 -5.87 22.27 14.43
C PHE A 8 -6.13 21.54 13.10
N MET A 9 -6.75 22.21 12.13
CA MET A 9 -7.06 21.66 10.81
C MET A 9 -5.79 21.35 10.01
N SER A 10 -4.77 22.22 10.05
CA SER A 10 -3.48 21.95 9.42
C SER A 10 -2.72 20.80 10.08
N GLY A 11 -2.77 20.70 11.42
CA GLY A 11 -2.22 19.56 12.15
C GLY A 11 -2.86 18.22 11.76
N VAL A 12 -4.20 18.19 11.64
CA VAL A 12 -4.95 17.02 11.16
C VAL A 12 -4.57 16.68 9.72
N ALA A 13 -4.43 17.67 8.84
CA ALA A 13 -4.05 17.46 7.44
C ALA A 13 -2.67 16.80 7.31
N ILE A 14 -1.68 17.24 8.09
CA ILE A 14 -0.34 16.63 8.11
C ILE A 14 -0.40 15.16 8.55
N ILE A 15 -1.17 14.85 9.60
CA ILE A 15 -1.34 13.47 10.08
C ILE A 15 -1.98 12.61 9.00
N MET A 16 -3.05 13.11 8.34
CA MET A 16 -3.68 12.38 7.23
C MET A 16 -2.70 12.12 6.09
N LEU A 17 -1.85 13.10 5.73
CA LEU A 17 -0.84 12.91 4.69
C LEU A 17 0.18 11.84 5.06
N LEU A 18 0.68 11.82 6.29
CA LEU A 18 1.58 10.77 6.77
C LEU A 18 0.92 9.38 6.65
N VAL A 19 -0.35 9.28 7.03
CA VAL A 19 -1.13 8.03 6.90
C VAL A 19 -1.25 7.62 5.43
N MET A 20 -1.53 8.55 4.51
CA MET A 20 -1.61 8.25 3.07
C MET A 20 -0.28 7.75 2.50
N PHE A 21 0.85 8.35 2.88
CA PHE A 21 2.17 7.85 2.47
C PHE A 21 2.45 6.46 3.04
N CYS A 22 2.12 6.20 4.31
CA CYS A 22 2.23 4.87 4.90
C CYS A 22 1.42 3.82 4.11
N PHE A 23 0.18 4.15 3.72
CA PHE A 23 -0.64 3.26 2.89
C PHE A 23 -0.05 3.04 1.50
N ALA A 24 0.51 4.07 0.87
CA ALA A 24 1.21 3.94 -0.42
C ALA A 24 2.40 2.98 -0.31
N PHE A 25 3.24 3.14 0.71
CA PHE A 25 4.39 2.24 0.95
C PHE A 25 3.95 0.80 1.23
N MET A 26 2.90 0.61 2.04
CA MET A 26 2.34 -0.73 2.30
C MET A 26 1.83 -1.39 1.01
N CYS A 27 1.19 -0.62 0.12
CA CYS A 27 0.72 -1.14 -1.17
C CYS A 27 1.89 -1.58 -2.05
N PHE A 28 2.95 -0.78 -2.16
CA PHE A 28 4.14 -1.17 -2.92
C PHE A 28 4.91 -2.33 -2.28
N TYR A 29 4.96 -2.39 -0.95
CA TYR A 29 5.54 -3.53 -0.22
C TYR A 29 4.79 -4.84 -0.55
N MET A 30 3.46 -4.82 -0.47
CA MET A 30 2.63 -5.98 -0.85
C MET A 30 2.79 -6.36 -2.34
N MET A 31 2.92 -5.37 -3.24
CA MET A 31 3.22 -5.64 -4.65
C MET A 31 4.52 -6.44 -4.80
N ILE A 32 5.59 -6.04 -4.10
CA ILE A 32 6.89 -6.73 -4.15
C ILE A 32 6.75 -8.16 -3.60
N VAL A 33 6.05 -8.35 -2.47
CA VAL A 33 5.81 -9.68 -1.90
C VAL A 33 5.06 -10.57 -2.90
N ASN A 34 4.01 -10.06 -3.54
CA ASN A 34 3.26 -10.82 -4.55
C ASN A 34 4.09 -11.18 -5.79
N ILE A 35 4.98 -10.28 -6.23
CA ILE A 35 5.93 -10.57 -7.32
C ILE A 35 6.87 -11.71 -6.90
N ILE A 36 7.49 -11.60 -5.73
CA ILE A 36 8.41 -12.62 -5.20
C ILE A 36 7.72 -13.97 -5.08
N ASP A 37 6.49 -14.00 -4.54
CA ASP A 37 5.72 -15.23 -4.40
C ASP A 37 5.32 -15.83 -5.75
N LYS A 38 5.08 -15.00 -6.77
CA LYS A 38 4.81 -15.48 -8.14
C LYS A 38 6.04 -16.12 -8.80
N PHE A 39 7.24 -15.66 -8.46
CA PHE A 39 8.50 -16.20 -8.98
C PHE A 39 9.13 -17.29 -8.11
N LYS A 40 8.58 -17.56 -6.91
CA LYS A 40 9.02 -18.70 -6.11
C LYS A 40 8.76 -19.99 -6.91
N PRO A 41 9.77 -20.83 -7.12
CA PRO A 41 9.58 -22.10 -7.81
C PRO A 41 8.54 -22.93 -7.06
N ALA A 42 7.49 -23.36 -7.77
CA ALA A 42 6.42 -24.18 -7.23
C ALA A 42 6.94 -25.59 -6.93
N SER A 43 7.66 -25.75 -5.82
CA SER A 43 8.24 -27.03 -5.41
C SER A 43 7.39 -27.76 -4.37
N LYS A 44 6.33 -27.12 -3.84
CA LYS A 44 5.48 -27.71 -2.82
C LYS A 44 4.26 -28.34 -3.49
N LEU A 45 4.21 -29.67 -3.43
CA LEU A 45 2.98 -30.41 -3.59
C LEU A 45 2.26 -30.37 -2.24
N MET A 46 0.94 -30.17 -2.26
CA MET A 46 0.09 -30.31 -1.08
C MET A 46 -0.91 -31.45 -1.29
N SER A 47 -1.34 -32.09 -0.21
CA SER A 47 -2.43 -33.04 -0.29
C SER A 47 -3.76 -32.29 -0.36
N CYS A 48 -4.62 -32.70 -1.29
CA CYS A 48 -5.98 -32.19 -1.37
C CYS A 48 -6.77 -32.56 -0.10
N GLU A 49 -7.36 -31.58 0.59
CA GLU A 49 -8.18 -31.82 1.80
C GLU A 49 -9.39 -32.75 1.59
N SER A 50 -9.87 -32.90 0.35
CA SER A 50 -11.06 -33.70 0.04
C SER A 50 -10.74 -35.11 -0.46
N CYS A 51 -9.73 -35.26 -1.33
CA CYS A 51 -9.41 -36.56 -1.94
C CYS A 51 -8.00 -37.08 -1.62
N GLU A 52 -7.27 -36.38 -0.75
CA GLU A 52 -5.92 -36.70 -0.24
C GLU A 52 -4.81 -36.84 -1.30
N ARG A 53 -5.15 -36.71 -2.58
CA ARG A 53 -4.20 -36.75 -3.69
C ARG A 53 -3.32 -35.51 -3.71
N THR A 54 -2.08 -35.70 -4.11
CA THR A 54 -1.09 -34.63 -4.24
C THR A 54 -1.43 -33.72 -5.41
N ILE A 55 -1.56 -32.44 -5.11
CA ILE A 55 -1.83 -31.37 -6.08
C ILE A 55 -0.79 -30.28 -5.91
N SER A 56 -0.60 -29.45 -6.94
CA SER A 56 0.23 -28.26 -6.82
C SER A 56 -0.38 -27.31 -5.77
N THR A 57 0.45 -26.71 -4.90
CA THR A 57 -0.02 -25.66 -3.98
C THR A 57 -0.64 -24.45 -4.67
N ASN A 58 -0.35 -24.25 -5.95
CA ASN A 58 -0.91 -23.16 -6.75
C ASN A 58 -2.18 -23.57 -7.52
N ALA A 59 -2.66 -24.81 -7.36
CA ALA A 59 -3.86 -25.27 -8.03
C ALA A 59 -5.10 -24.57 -7.45
N TYR A 60 -5.75 -23.72 -8.25
CA TYR A 60 -7.03 -23.10 -7.89
C TYR A 60 -8.15 -24.12 -7.68
N VAL A 61 -8.05 -25.28 -8.36
CA VAL A 61 -9.02 -26.37 -8.31
C VAL A 61 -8.27 -27.71 -8.32
N CYS A 62 -8.67 -28.65 -7.48
CA CYS A 62 -8.17 -30.01 -7.52
C CYS A 62 -8.64 -30.72 -8.81
N PRO A 63 -7.73 -31.25 -9.66
CA PRO A 63 -8.10 -31.91 -10.92
C PRO A 63 -8.76 -33.28 -10.71
N HIS A 64 -8.73 -33.83 -9.50
CA HIS A 64 -9.27 -35.16 -9.21
C HIS A 64 -10.67 -35.14 -8.61
N CYS A 65 -10.98 -34.16 -7.75
CA CYS A 65 -12.26 -34.08 -7.05
C CYS A 65 -13.02 -32.75 -7.26
N GLY A 66 -12.39 -31.75 -7.89
CA GLY A 66 -13.03 -30.44 -8.12
C GLY A 66 -13.04 -29.50 -6.91
N GLN A 67 -12.36 -29.83 -5.81
CA GLN A 67 -12.26 -28.95 -4.64
C GLN A 67 -11.59 -27.62 -5.02
N HIS A 68 -12.23 -26.49 -4.70
CA HIS A 68 -11.70 -25.15 -4.95
C HIS A 68 -10.86 -24.65 -3.77
N TYR A 69 -9.69 -24.08 -4.07
CA TYR A 69 -8.76 -23.48 -3.10
C TYR A 69 -8.67 -21.96 -3.22
N GLY A 70 -9.68 -21.34 -3.83
CA GLY A 70 -9.70 -19.94 -4.24
C GLY A 70 -9.37 -18.97 -3.10
N ASN A 71 -8.09 -18.63 -2.96
CA ASN A 71 -7.63 -17.58 -2.08
C ASN A 71 -7.11 -16.42 -2.94
N SER A 72 -8.02 -15.74 -3.62
CA SER A 72 -7.71 -14.52 -4.37
C SER A 72 -8.16 -13.32 -3.54
N SER A 73 -7.35 -12.91 -2.57
CA SER A 73 -7.55 -11.60 -1.94
C SER A 73 -7.24 -10.51 -2.97
N ALA A 74 -7.96 -9.39 -2.96
CA ALA A 74 -7.68 -8.27 -3.88
C ALA A 74 -6.24 -7.73 -3.73
N PHE A 75 -5.66 -7.89 -2.53
CA PHE A 75 -4.27 -7.57 -2.21
C PHE A 75 -3.26 -8.61 -2.70
N SER A 76 -3.69 -9.73 -3.29
CA SER A 76 -2.81 -10.67 -3.99
C SER A 76 -2.57 -10.26 -5.45
N SER A 77 -3.29 -9.26 -5.95
CA SER A 77 -3.13 -8.77 -7.31
C SER A 77 -2.06 -7.69 -7.39
N ILE A 78 -0.94 -8.02 -8.04
CA ILE A 78 0.19 -7.10 -8.31
C ILE A 78 -0.31 -5.80 -8.94
N THR A 79 -1.22 -5.89 -9.92
CA THR A 79 -1.78 -4.75 -10.64
C THR A 79 -2.59 -3.83 -9.74
N VAL A 80 -3.42 -4.39 -8.85
CA VAL A 80 -4.23 -3.60 -7.91
C VAL A 80 -3.33 -2.89 -6.90
N CYS A 81 -2.35 -3.59 -6.33
CA CYS A 81 -1.38 -2.98 -5.41
C CYS A 81 -0.60 -1.83 -6.06
N PHE A 82 -0.20 -1.99 -7.34
CA PHE A 82 0.49 -0.94 -8.09
C PHE A 82 -0.38 0.30 -8.28
N PHE A 83 -1.56 0.16 -8.88
CA PHE A 83 -2.43 1.31 -9.14
C PHE A 83 -2.90 2.00 -7.86
N CYS A 84 -3.25 1.23 -6.84
CA CYS A 84 -3.63 1.76 -5.53
C CYS A 84 -2.49 2.55 -4.88
N GLY A 85 -1.27 2.00 -4.89
CA GLY A 85 -0.06 2.68 -4.41
C GLY A 85 0.22 3.98 -5.17
N CYS A 86 0.10 3.98 -6.50
CA CYS A 86 0.27 5.18 -7.33
C CYS A 86 -0.77 6.26 -7.00
N VAL A 87 -2.04 5.89 -6.80
CA VAL A 87 -3.11 6.85 -6.44
C VAL A 87 -2.83 7.49 -5.07
N PHE A 88 -2.51 6.69 -4.05
CA PHE A 88 -2.19 7.21 -2.72
C PHE A 88 -0.96 8.10 -2.74
N LEU A 89 0.07 7.73 -3.50
CA LEU A 89 1.29 8.53 -3.66
C LEU A 89 1.00 9.85 -4.36
N PHE A 90 0.21 9.83 -5.45
CA PHE A 90 -0.15 11.05 -6.18
C PHE A 90 -0.96 12.02 -5.30
N ILE A 91 -1.96 11.52 -4.58
CA ILE A 91 -2.75 12.36 -3.65
C ILE A 91 -1.86 12.89 -2.52
N GLY A 92 -0.97 12.06 -1.98
CA GLY A 92 0.00 12.49 -0.96
C GLY A 92 0.92 13.62 -1.46
N LEU A 93 1.46 13.50 -2.66
CA LEU A 93 2.29 14.55 -3.27
C LEU A 93 1.50 15.84 -3.54
N ALA A 94 0.27 15.72 -4.04
CA ALA A 94 -0.61 16.87 -4.26
C ALA A 94 -0.95 17.59 -2.94
N GLY A 95 -1.17 16.84 -1.86
CA GLY A 95 -1.37 17.41 -0.53
C GLY A 95 -0.12 18.11 0.00
N VAL A 96 1.07 17.56 -0.23
CA VAL A 96 2.34 18.22 0.11
C VAL A 96 2.50 19.53 -0.65
N SER A 97 2.15 19.60 -1.95
CA SER A 97 2.23 20.85 -2.70
C SER A 97 1.32 21.94 -2.13
N LEU A 98 0.10 21.60 -1.70
CA LEU A 98 -0.82 22.57 -1.10
C LEU A 98 -0.29 23.12 0.23
N ILE A 99 0.25 22.24 1.10
CA ILE A 99 0.85 22.67 2.37
C ILE A 99 2.08 23.55 2.13
N LEU A 100 2.89 23.24 1.11
CA LEU A 100 4.04 24.05 0.75
C LEU A 100 3.64 25.41 0.15
N GLU A 101 2.53 25.50 -0.58
CA GLU A 101 2.02 26.79 -1.04
C GLU A 101 1.55 27.68 0.13
N GLU A 102 0.92 27.07 1.13
CA GLU A 102 0.38 27.79 2.28
C GLU A 102 1.46 28.20 3.30
N TYR A 103 2.41 27.30 3.60
CA TYR A 103 3.41 27.49 4.67
C TYR A 103 4.85 27.59 4.16
N GLY A 104 5.08 27.52 2.84
CA GLY A 104 6.43 27.39 2.27
C GLY A 104 7.35 28.56 2.57
N TYR A 105 6.82 29.79 2.62
CA TYR A 105 7.61 30.98 2.95
C TYR A 105 8.07 30.98 4.41
N ASP A 106 7.17 30.64 5.34
CA ASP A 106 7.49 30.57 6.78
C ASP A 106 8.46 29.43 7.08
N LEU A 107 8.32 28.28 6.43
CA LEU A 107 9.25 27.16 6.54
C LEU A 107 10.65 27.55 6.05
N LEU A 108 10.77 28.25 4.92
CA LEU A 108 12.04 28.73 4.37
C LEU A 108 12.74 29.72 5.31
N ASN A 109 11.98 30.63 5.91
CA ASN A 109 12.52 31.58 6.89
C ASN A 109 12.98 30.88 8.18
N LEU A 110 12.25 29.87 8.64
CA LEU A 110 12.65 29.08 9.80
C LEU A 110 13.90 28.24 9.53
N ILE A 111 14.01 27.62 8.37
CA ILE A 111 15.23 26.90 7.92
C ILE A 111 16.42 27.86 7.83
N LYS A 112 16.25 29.04 7.22
CA LYS A 112 17.31 30.06 7.15
C LYS A 112 17.77 30.51 8.53
N LYS A 113 16.86 30.58 9.50
CA LYS A 113 17.16 30.96 10.89
C LYS A 113 17.80 29.84 11.72
N LEU A 114 17.67 28.58 11.30
CA LEU A 114 18.34 27.42 11.90
C LEU A 114 19.75 27.21 11.36
N PHE A 115 20.01 27.64 10.12
CA PHE A 115 21.29 27.46 9.41
C PHE A 115 22.19 28.71 9.37
N ASN A 116 21.77 29.82 10.00
CA ASN A 116 22.51 31.08 10.08
C ASN A 116 22.53 31.58 11.52
#